data_AF-A0A166MWZ8-F1
#
_entry.id   AF-A0A166MWZ8-F1
#
_cell.length_a   1.000
_cell.length_b   1.000
_cell.length_c   1.000
_cell.angle_alpha   90.00
_cell.angle_beta   90.00
_cell.angle_gamma   90.00
#
_symmetry.space_group_name_H-M   'P 1'
#
loop_
_entity.id
_entity.type
_entity.pdbx_description
1 polymer ?
#
loop_
_entity_poly.entity_id
_entity_poly.type
_entity_poly.pdbx_seq_one_letter_code
_entity_poly.pdbx_strand_id
1 'polypeptide(L)'
;RERRLILLDRQLAYISDTIKADLPRWITRRRKGIAKKRWEASELLAETGHTQAFAQAQWELQRASELSLSSQPESRLKREMQAVLALQDQIDTVQTAISNAGREISRGGRSVASRRANASISRLETKHEQLVLEASELYATLNIQGDFQEIAGLGLEFTSTLLQAHEAKRNCRERMVERFHEWARLDAASGGADQALGEDSDLQI
;
A
#
# COMPACT_ATOMS: atom_id res chain seq x y z
N ARG A 1 32.22 -33.98 32.27
CA ARG A 1 32.07 -33.11 31.07
C ARG A 1 32.34 -33.91 29.79
N GLU A 2 33.41 -34.70 29.74
CA GLU A 2 33.79 -35.56 28.59
C GLU A 2 32.72 -36.59 28.19
N ARG A 3 32.09 -37.28 29.14
CA ARG A 3 31.01 -38.26 28.84
C ARG A 3 29.82 -37.65 28.12
N ARG A 4 29.50 -36.37 28.39
CA ARG A 4 28.41 -35.64 27.72
C ARG A 4 28.78 -35.31 26.28
N LEU A 5 30.03 -34.92 26.02
CA LEU A 5 30.52 -34.66 24.66
C LEU A 5 30.46 -35.92 23.80
N ILE A 6 30.93 -37.06 24.33
CA ILE A 6 30.88 -38.34 23.62
C ILE A 6 29.44 -38.77 23.31
N LEU A 7 28.50 -38.53 24.23
CA LEU A 7 27.10 -38.84 24.02
C LEU A 7 26.48 -37.94 22.93
N LEU A 8 26.81 -36.65 22.94
CA LEU A 8 26.36 -35.69 21.92
C LEU A 8 26.93 -36.02 20.53
N ASP A 9 28.21 -36.36 20.43
CA ASP A 9 28.82 -36.74 19.15
C ASP A 9 28.17 -38.00 18.57
N ARG A 10 27.85 -38.98 19.43
CA ARG A 10 27.12 -40.19 19.00
C ARG A 10 25.69 -39.89 18.58
N GLN A 11 25.00 -38.98 19.28
CA GLN A 11 23.66 -38.52 18.89
C GLN A 11 23.70 -37.76 17.56
N LEU A 12 24.68 -36.90 17.35
CA LEU A 12 24.87 -36.17 16.10
C LEU A 12 25.20 -37.10 14.93
N ALA A 13 26.06 -38.10 15.16
CA ALA A 13 26.36 -39.13 14.16
C ALA A 13 25.11 -39.93 13.79
N TYR A 14 24.34 -40.37 14.78
CA TYR A 14 23.07 -41.06 14.57
C TYR A 14 22.07 -40.20 13.78
N ILE A 15 21.89 -38.93 14.16
CA ILE A 15 21.03 -37.98 13.44
C ILE A 15 21.52 -37.81 12.00
N SER A 16 22.82 -37.64 11.78
CA SER A 16 23.40 -37.49 10.45
C SER A 16 23.15 -38.70 9.56
N ASP A 17 23.34 -39.91 10.09
CA ASP A 17 23.12 -41.15 9.36
C ASP A 17 21.63 -41.37 9.05
N THR A 18 20.73 -41.02 9.98
CA THR A 18 19.28 -41.06 9.72
C THR A 18 18.86 -40.06 8.62
N ILE A 19 19.39 -38.84 8.65
CA ILE A 19 19.09 -37.82 7.62
C ILE A 19 19.60 -38.27 6.26
N LYS A 20 20.83 -38.82 6.19
CA LYS A 20 21.41 -39.35 4.95
C LYS A 20 20.60 -40.52 4.39
N ALA A 21 20.12 -41.41 5.24
CA ALA A 21 19.28 -42.54 4.84
C ALA A 21 17.90 -42.10 4.30
N ASP A 22 17.34 -41.02 4.85
CA ASP A 22 16.05 -40.47 4.42
C ASP A 22 16.14 -39.53 3.20
N LEU A 23 17.34 -39.03 2.88
CA LEU A 23 17.56 -38.08 1.78
C LEU A 23 17.02 -38.57 0.42
N PRO A 24 17.21 -39.82 -0.03
CA PRO A 24 16.68 -40.27 -1.31
C PRO A 24 15.14 -40.28 -1.35
N ARG A 25 14.51 -40.66 -0.23
CA ARG A 25 13.04 -40.64 -0.08
C ARG A 25 12.51 -39.21 -0.06
N TRP A 26 13.24 -38.30 0.57
CA TRP A 26 12.92 -36.87 0.58
C TRP A 26 13.04 -36.27 -0.83
N ILE A 27 14.15 -36.49 -1.54
CA ILE A 27 14.34 -36.01 -2.93
C ILE A 27 13.21 -36.51 -3.84
N THR A 28 12.84 -37.78 -3.70
CA THR A 28 11.78 -38.38 -4.52
C THR A 28 10.41 -37.74 -4.24
N ARG A 29 10.09 -37.51 -2.96
CA ARG A 29 8.87 -36.79 -2.56
C ARG A 29 8.90 -35.35 -3.04
N ARG A 30 10.03 -34.66 -2.92
CA ARG A 30 10.24 -33.29 -3.39
C ARG A 30 10.00 -33.15 -4.89
N ARG A 31 10.58 -34.04 -5.70
CA ARG A 31 10.37 -34.03 -7.16
C ARG A 31 8.91 -34.21 -7.53
N LYS A 32 8.19 -35.11 -6.86
CA LYS A 32 6.73 -35.30 -7.05
C LYS A 32 5.94 -34.05 -6.63
N GLY A 33 6.28 -33.45 -5.50
CA GLY A 33 5.65 -32.21 -5.03
C GLY A 33 5.86 -31.03 -5.99
N ILE A 34 7.09 -30.84 -6.48
CA ILE A 34 7.40 -29.81 -7.48
C ILE A 34 6.64 -30.06 -8.79
N ALA A 35 6.58 -31.32 -9.25
CA ALA A 35 5.84 -31.66 -10.46
C ALA A 35 4.34 -31.35 -10.31
N LYS A 36 3.75 -31.70 -9.17
CA LYS A 36 2.35 -31.37 -8.85
C LYS A 36 2.11 -29.86 -8.81
N LYS A 37 2.93 -29.11 -8.07
CA LYS A 37 2.82 -27.64 -7.98
C LYS A 37 3.02 -26.96 -9.34
N ARG A 38 3.94 -27.45 -10.17
CA ARG A 38 4.12 -26.96 -11.55
C ARG A 38 2.90 -27.23 -12.41
N TRP A 39 2.29 -28.41 -12.27
CA TRP A 39 1.08 -28.76 -13.00
C TRP A 39 -0.08 -27.84 -12.58
N GLU A 40 -0.34 -27.68 -11.28
CA GLU A 40 -1.36 -26.76 -10.74
C GLU A 40 -1.12 -25.31 -11.18
N ALA A 41 0.12 -24.83 -11.12
CA ALA A 41 0.46 -23.49 -11.60
C ALA A 41 0.27 -23.34 -13.12
N SER A 42 0.54 -24.39 -13.90
CA SER A 42 0.31 -24.38 -15.35
C SER A 42 -1.18 -24.38 -15.71
N GLU A 43 -2.00 -25.08 -14.92
CA GLU A 43 -3.46 -25.08 -15.06
C GLU A 43 -4.04 -23.70 -14.75
N LEU A 44 -3.61 -23.06 -13.66
CA LEU A 44 -3.99 -21.68 -13.32
C LEU A 44 -3.55 -20.65 -14.38
N LEU A 45 -2.36 -20.83 -14.97
CA LEU A 45 -1.91 -19.98 -16.08
C LEU A 45 -2.77 -20.21 -17.34
N ALA A 46 -3.19 -21.44 -17.60
CA ALA A 46 -4.09 -21.75 -18.72
C ALA A 46 -5.49 -21.14 -18.50
N GLU A 47 -6.03 -21.19 -17.28
CA GLU A 47 -7.31 -20.56 -16.91
C GLU A 47 -7.28 -19.04 -17.07
N THR A 48 -6.16 -18.40 -16.73
CA THR A 48 -5.99 -16.95 -16.88
C THR A 48 -5.67 -16.52 -18.30
N GLY A 49 -5.39 -17.47 -19.22
CA GLY A 49 -5.06 -17.19 -20.62
C GLY A 49 -3.69 -16.54 -20.83
N HIS A 50 -2.83 -16.52 -19.82
CA HIS A 50 -1.52 -15.87 -19.86
C HIS A 50 -0.38 -16.88 -19.93
N THR A 51 0.70 -16.52 -20.63
CA THR A 51 1.88 -17.39 -20.75
C THR A 51 2.80 -17.26 -19.53
N GLN A 52 3.60 -18.30 -19.26
CA GLN A 52 4.62 -18.25 -18.20
C GLN A 52 5.62 -17.09 -18.39
N ALA A 53 6.00 -16.81 -19.64
CA ALA A 53 6.90 -15.69 -19.97
C ALA A 53 6.27 -14.34 -19.60
N PHE A 54 4.96 -14.18 -19.82
CA PHE A 54 4.22 -13.00 -19.40
C PHE A 54 4.24 -12.84 -17.87
N ALA A 55 3.97 -13.92 -17.11
CA ALA A 55 4.01 -13.88 -15.65
C ALA A 55 5.40 -13.51 -15.10
N GLN A 56 6.47 -14.01 -15.71
CA GLN A 56 7.85 -13.67 -15.34
C GLN A 56 8.17 -12.19 -15.63
N ALA A 57 7.79 -11.67 -16.80
CA ALA A 57 7.96 -10.26 -17.13
C ALA A 57 7.16 -9.34 -16.19
N GLN A 58 5.93 -9.72 -15.83
CA GLN A 58 5.12 -8.99 -14.85
C GLN A 58 5.77 -9.00 -13.47
N TRP A 59 6.33 -10.12 -13.04
CA TRP A 59 7.05 -10.23 -11.78
C TRP A 59 8.32 -9.36 -11.73
N GLU A 60 9.06 -9.29 -12.84
CA GLU A 60 10.23 -8.41 -12.96
C GLU A 60 9.84 -6.93 -12.90
N LEU A 61 8.79 -6.54 -13.63
CA LEU A 61 8.24 -5.19 -13.59
C LEU A 61 7.79 -4.83 -12.17
N GLN A 62 7.12 -5.77 -11.48
CA GLN A 62 6.69 -5.59 -10.11
C GLN A 62 7.89 -5.41 -9.17
N ARG A 63 8.91 -6.27 -9.24
CA ARG A 63 10.13 -6.12 -8.43
C ARG A 63 10.83 -4.79 -8.70
N ALA A 64 10.96 -4.38 -9.96
CA ALA A 64 11.57 -3.10 -10.33
C ALA A 64 10.77 -1.92 -9.73
N SER A 65 9.43 -1.98 -9.82
CA SER A 65 8.57 -0.95 -9.23
C SER A 65 8.69 -0.90 -7.70
N GLU A 66 8.69 -2.05 -7.02
CA GLU A 66 8.79 -2.13 -5.56
C GLU A 66 10.16 -1.68 -5.05
N LEU A 67 11.24 -1.99 -5.78
CA LEU A 67 12.60 -1.54 -5.44
C LEU A 67 12.80 -0.05 -5.74
N SER A 68 12.14 0.50 -6.77
CA SER A 68 12.17 1.94 -7.07
C SER A 68 11.37 2.78 -6.08
N LEU A 69 10.31 2.21 -5.49
CA LEU A 69 9.39 2.85 -4.54
C LEU A 69 9.83 2.65 -3.08
N SER A 70 11.13 2.47 -2.81
CA SER A 70 11.63 2.40 -1.44
C SER A 70 11.37 3.70 -0.68
N SER A 71 10.22 3.70 0.00
CA SER A 71 9.91 4.23 1.31
C SER A 71 9.97 5.77 1.48
N GLN A 72 8.82 6.35 1.83
CA GLN A 72 8.58 7.67 2.49
C GLN A 72 7.79 8.75 1.73
N PRO A 73 7.85 8.92 0.38
CA PRO A 73 7.13 10.01 -0.30
C PRO A 73 5.59 9.89 -0.19
N GLU A 74 5.05 8.69 -0.34
CA GLU A 74 3.58 8.44 -0.33
C GLU A 74 2.93 8.83 1.02
N SER A 75 3.61 8.57 2.14
CA SER A 75 3.08 8.88 3.48
C SER A 75 3.05 10.38 3.78
N ARG A 76 4.00 11.12 3.20
CA ARG A 76 4.10 12.58 3.32
C ARG A 76 3.04 13.24 2.44
N LEU A 77 2.99 12.88 1.15
CA LEU A 77 2.01 13.42 0.20
C LEU A 77 0.58 13.18 0.68
N LYS A 78 0.29 11.98 1.20
CA LYS A 78 -1.00 11.67 1.83
C LYS A 78 -1.34 12.63 2.95
N ARG A 79 -0.43 12.81 3.91
CA ARG A 79 -0.67 13.64 5.09
C ARG A 79 -0.90 15.09 4.70
N GLU A 80 -0.07 15.59 3.77
CA GLU A 80 -0.19 16.94 3.24
C GLU A 80 -1.51 17.10 2.49
N MET A 81 -1.90 16.17 1.61
CA MET A 81 -3.16 16.23 0.86
C MET A 81 -4.40 16.10 1.78
N GLN A 82 -4.36 15.23 2.79
CA GLN A 82 -5.42 15.13 3.80
C GLN A 82 -5.58 16.43 4.59
N ALA A 83 -4.47 17.12 4.90
CA ALA A 83 -4.53 18.42 5.57
C ALA A 83 -5.17 19.49 4.67
N VAL A 84 -4.88 19.48 3.36
CA VAL A 84 -5.52 20.39 2.38
C VAL A 84 -7.01 20.11 2.23
N LEU A 85 -7.42 18.85 2.12
CA LEU A 85 -8.84 18.47 2.06
C LEU A 85 -9.60 18.89 3.32
N ALA A 86 -9.01 18.66 4.50
CA ALA A 86 -9.60 19.09 5.76
C ALA A 86 -9.73 20.61 5.84
N LEU A 87 -8.75 21.36 5.32
CA LEU A 87 -8.81 22.81 5.23
C LEU A 87 -9.93 23.27 4.30
N GLN A 88 -10.14 22.61 3.16
CA GLN A 88 -11.23 22.93 2.23
C GLN A 88 -12.61 22.67 2.84
N ASP A 89 -12.81 21.54 3.53
CA ASP A 89 -14.06 21.25 4.25
C ASP A 89 -14.35 22.31 5.33
N GLN A 90 -13.30 22.80 6.00
CA GLN A 90 -13.40 23.93 6.93
C GLN A 90 -13.76 25.25 6.24
N ILE A 91 -13.18 25.52 5.07
CA ILE A 91 -13.49 26.70 4.25
C ILE A 91 -14.96 26.66 3.79
N ASP A 92 -15.46 25.49 3.37
CA ASP A 92 -16.85 25.28 2.95
C ASP A 92 -17.83 25.42 4.12
N THR A 93 -17.50 24.86 5.28
CA THR A 93 -18.32 25.05 6.49
C THR A 93 -18.38 26.52 6.90
N VAL A 94 -17.29 27.28 6.79
CA VAL A 94 -17.31 28.73 7.00
C VAL A 94 -18.24 29.44 6.02
N GLN A 95 -18.28 29.02 4.74
CA GLN A 95 -19.22 29.60 3.77
C GLN A 95 -20.68 29.36 4.12
N THR A 96 -21.01 28.15 4.57
CA THR A 96 -22.37 27.85 5.03
C THR A 96 -22.75 28.71 6.24
N ALA A 97 -21.81 28.94 7.16
CA ALA A 97 -22.02 29.79 8.33
C ALA A 97 -22.21 31.28 7.94
N ILE A 98 -21.39 31.81 7.03
CA ILE A 98 -21.52 33.18 6.50
C ILE A 98 -22.89 33.34 5.80
N SER A 99 -23.26 32.39 4.95
CA SER A 99 -24.55 32.38 4.25
C SER A 99 -25.74 32.32 5.21
N ASN A 100 -25.65 31.51 6.27
CA ASN A 100 -26.68 31.43 7.32
C ASN A 100 -26.81 32.75 8.08
N ALA A 101 -25.70 33.34 8.51
CA ALA A 101 -25.68 34.63 9.18
C ALA A 101 -26.27 35.73 8.28
N GLY A 102 -25.89 35.78 7.00
CA GLY A 102 -26.45 36.71 6.02
C GLY A 102 -27.96 36.58 5.84
N ARG A 103 -28.48 35.33 5.81
CA ARG A 103 -29.92 35.06 5.75
C ARG A 103 -30.67 35.57 6.98
N GLU A 104 -30.16 35.32 8.19
CA GLU A 104 -30.81 35.80 9.42
C GLU A 104 -30.76 37.34 9.55
N ILE A 105 -29.63 37.96 9.20
CA ILE A 105 -29.48 39.42 9.22
C ILE A 105 -30.43 40.08 8.21
N SER A 106 -30.61 39.46 7.04
CA SER A 106 -31.54 39.95 6.01
C SER A 106 -33.01 39.83 6.43
N ARG A 107 -33.36 38.86 7.28
CA ARG A 107 -34.69 38.77 7.90
C ARG A 107 -34.96 39.88 8.92
N GLY A 108 -33.92 40.44 9.55
CA GLY A 108 -34.00 41.52 10.54
C GLY A 108 -34.39 42.91 10.01
N GLY A 109 -34.77 43.03 8.73
CA GLY A 109 -35.32 44.27 8.14
C GLY A 109 -34.29 45.32 7.70
N ARG A 110 -34.76 46.49 7.23
CA ARG A 110 -33.97 47.57 6.60
C ARG A 110 -33.31 48.55 7.57
N SER A 111 -32.97 48.13 8.79
CA SER A 111 -32.34 49.03 9.76
C SER A 111 -30.93 49.46 9.32
N VAL A 112 -30.44 50.59 9.84
CA VAL A 112 -29.04 51.05 9.61
C VAL A 112 -28.04 49.99 10.11
N ALA A 113 -28.36 49.32 11.21
CA ALA A 113 -27.54 48.23 11.76
C ALA A 113 -27.53 47.01 10.83
N SER A 114 -28.68 46.62 10.28
CA SER A 114 -28.80 45.50 9.32
C SER A 114 -28.02 45.78 8.03
N ARG A 115 -28.00 47.04 7.55
CA ARG A 115 -27.17 47.44 6.40
C ARG A 115 -25.67 47.34 6.68
N ARG A 116 -25.23 47.78 7.86
CA ARG A 116 -23.82 47.65 8.27
C ARG A 116 -23.41 46.19 8.46
N ALA A 117 -24.30 45.38 9.03
CA ALA A 117 -24.11 43.96 9.19
C ALA A 117 -24.02 43.23 7.82
N ASN A 118 -24.91 43.54 6.88
CA ASN A 118 -24.83 43.03 5.50
C ASN A 118 -23.53 43.44 4.79
N ALA A 119 -23.07 44.68 4.95
CA ALA A 119 -21.78 45.11 4.41
C ALA A 119 -20.58 44.35 5.04
N SER A 120 -20.71 43.88 6.28
CA SER A 120 -19.72 42.99 6.89
C SER A 120 -19.81 41.56 6.38
N ILE A 121 -21.02 41.04 6.11
CA ILE A 121 -21.21 39.74 5.45
C ILE A 121 -20.58 39.73 4.06
N SER A 122 -20.83 40.74 3.23
CA SER A 122 -20.21 40.81 1.89
C SER A 122 -18.67 40.85 1.95
N ARG A 123 -18.10 41.49 2.97
CA ARG A 123 -16.65 41.46 3.19
C ARG A 123 -16.14 40.09 3.63
N LEU A 124 -16.94 39.33 4.38
CA LEU A 124 -16.63 37.95 4.75
C LEU A 124 -16.72 37.03 3.53
N GLU A 125 -17.70 37.24 2.64
CA GLU A 125 -17.82 36.50 1.37
C GLU A 125 -16.59 36.72 0.48
N THR A 126 -16.15 37.97 0.27
CA THR A 126 -14.93 38.25 -0.50
C THR A 126 -13.67 37.62 0.11
N LYS A 127 -13.57 37.60 1.45
CA LYS A 127 -12.45 36.93 2.13
C LYS A 127 -12.52 35.41 1.99
N HIS A 128 -13.72 34.84 1.99
CA HIS A 128 -13.91 33.41 1.74
C HIS A 128 -13.47 33.04 0.33
N GLU A 129 -13.82 33.82 -0.69
CA GLU A 129 -13.34 33.62 -2.07
C GLU A 129 -11.81 33.67 -2.17
N GLN A 130 -11.16 34.57 -1.42
CA GLN A 130 -9.69 34.62 -1.33
C GLN A 130 -9.11 33.36 -0.68
N LEU A 131 -9.71 32.88 0.42
CA LEU A 131 -9.26 31.65 1.09
C LEU A 131 -9.38 30.42 0.19
N VAL A 132 -10.45 30.33 -0.62
CA VAL A 132 -10.63 29.26 -1.61
C VAL A 132 -9.49 29.28 -2.64
N LEU A 133 -9.13 30.46 -3.13
CA LEU A 133 -8.05 30.62 -4.11
C LEU A 133 -6.69 30.25 -3.51
N GLU A 134 -6.36 30.74 -2.31
CA GLU A 134 -5.12 30.40 -1.59
C GLU A 134 -5.02 28.90 -1.30
N ALA A 135 -6.12 28.24 -0.91
CA ALA A 135 -6.14 26.79 -0.71
C ALA A 135 -5.92 26.01 -2.01
N SER A 136 -6.40 26.54 -3.15
CA SER A 136 -6.14 25.94 -4.47
C SER A 136 -4.69 26.10 -4.93
N GLU A 137 -4.05 27.23 -4.61
CA GLU A 137 -2.62 27.45 -4.84
C GLU A 137 -1.75 26.57 -3.94
N LEU A 138 -2.18 26.39 -2.68
CA LEU A 138 -1.50 25.49 -1.74
C LEU A 138 -1.56 24.03 -2.22
N TYR A 139 -2.65 23.63 -2.90
CA TYR A 139 -2.72 22.35 -3.60
C TYR A 139 -1.77 22.28 -4.79
N ALA A 140 -1.71 23.32 -5.63
CA ALA A 140 -0.82 23.36 -6.79
C ALA A 140 0.67 23.33 -6.41
N THR A 141 1.03 23.94 -5.28
CA THR A 141 2.40 23.94 -4.72
C THR A 141 2.76 22.65 -3.99
N LEU A 142 1.78 21.80 -3.65
CA LEU A 142 1.97 20.47 -3.04
C LEU A 142 2.51 19.45 -4.06
N ASN A 143 3.51 19.85 -4.87
CA ASN A 143 4.37 19.07 -5.77
C ASN A 143 3.82 17.77 -6.39
N ILE A 144 2.54 17.72 -6.76
CA ILE A 144 2.03 16.68 -7.66
C ILE A 144 2.61 16.91 -9.08
N GLN A 145 3.04 18.13 -9.40
CA GLN A 145 3.57 18.49 -10.72
C GLN A 145 5.04 18.10 -10.96
N GLY A 146 5.86 17.94 -9.93
CA GLY A 146 7.29 17.58 -10.08
C GLY A 146 7.51 16.08 -10.23
N ASP A 147 6.83 15.28 -9.40
CA ASP A 147 7.01 13.82 -9.35
C ASP A 147 5.93 13.05 -10.14
N PHE A 148 4.76 13.67 -10.38
CA PHE A 148 3.60 13.03 -11.01
C PHE A 148 2.94 13.94 -12.06
N GLN A 149 3.70 14.35 -13.09
CA GLN A 149 3.19 15.18 -14.19
C GLN A 149 1.91 14.63 -14.86
N GLU A 150 1.69 13.32 -14.82
CA GLU A 150 0.51 12.64 -15.37
C GLU A 150 -0.79 12.98 -14.62
N ILE A 151 -0.67 13.37 -13.35
CA ILE A 151 -1.79 13.70 -12.45
C ILE A 151 -1.96 15.24 -12.35
N ALA A 152 -1.01 16.01 -12.89
CA ALA A 152 -1.06 17.47 -12.91
C ALA A 152 -2.30 17.96 -13.67
N GLY A 153 -3.15 18.72 -12.97
CA GLY A 153 -4.40 19.26 -13.53
C GLY A 153 -5.64 18.41 -13.29
N LEU A 154 -5.49 17.21 -12.70
CA LEU A 154 -6.61 16.47 -12.15
C LEU A 154 -6.97 17.11 -10.81
N GLY A 155 -8.23 17.55 -10.67
CA GLY A 155 -8.70 18.26 -9.48
C GLY A 155 -8.50 17.45 -8.19
N LEU A 156 -8.45 18.14 -7.05
CA LEU A 156 -8.12 17.55 -5.74
C LEU A 156 -8.96 16.31 -5.38
N GLU A 157 -10.26 16.33 -5.64
CA GLU A 157 -11.15 15.20 -5.34
C GLU A 157 -10.78 13.94 -6.13
N PHE A 158 -10.36 14.12 -7.39
CA PHE A 158 -9.94 13.01 -8.24
C PHE A 158 -8.63 12.42 -7.72
N THR A 159 -7.65 13.26 -7.39
CA THR A 159 -6.34 12.80 -6.91
C THR A 159 -6.42 12.16 -5.53
N SER A 160 -7.30 12.66 -4.66
CA SER A 160 -7.67 12.03 -3.40
C SER A 160 -8.26 10.64 -3.62
N THR A 161 -9.24 10.51 -4.51
CA THR A 161 -9.87 9.22 -4.84
C THR A 161 -8.86 8.23 -5.43
N LEU A 162 -7.98 8.71 -6.32
CA LEU A 162 -6.94 7.91 -6.94
C LEU A 162 -5.95 7.38 -5.89
N LEU A 163 -5.53 8.23 -4.94
CA LEU A 163 -4.65 7.83 -3.85
C LEU A 163 -5.32 6.78 -2.95
N GLN A 164 -6.59 6.97 -2.60
CA GLN A 164 -7.36 5.99 -1.82
C GLN A 164 -7.49 4.65 -2.56
N ALA A 165 -7.74 4.68 -3.87
CA ALA A 165 -7.80 3.47 -4.69
C ALA A 165 -6.45 2.76 -4.77
N HIS A 166 -5.35 3.52 -4.90
CA HIS A 166 -3.99 2.97 -4.86
C HIS A 166 -3.70 2.29 -3.53
N GLU A 167 -4.09 2.88 -2.40
CA GLU A 167 -3.95 2.27 -1.08
C GLU A 167 -4.83 1.03 -0.91
N ALA A 168 -6.07 1.06 -1.38
CA ALA A 168 -6.94 -0.11 -1.35
C ALA A 168 -6.31 -1.27 -2.13
N LYS A 169 -5.75 -0.98 -3.32
CA LYS A 169 -5.00 -1.95 -4.12
C LYS A 169 -3.78 -2.48 -3.35
N ARG A 170 -2.98 -1.60 -2.73
CA ARG A 170 -1.81 -1.97 -1.91
C ARG A 170 -2.18 -2.86 -0.74
N ASN A 171 -3.20 -2.48 0.03
CA ASN A 171 -3.71 -3.24 1.18
C ASN A 171 -4.24 -4.62 0.76
N CYS A 172 -4.97 -4.70 -0.36
CA CYS A 172 -5.40 -5.98 -0.91
C CYS A 172 -4.21 -6.87 -1.28
N ARG A 173 -3.18 -6.31 -1.91
CA ARG A 173 -1.95 -7.05 -2.25
C ARG A 173 -1.24 -7.55 -1.00
N GLU A 174 -1.04 -6.70 0.00
CA GLU A 174 -0.38 -7.07 1.27
C GLU A 174 -1.15 -8.22 1.96
N ARG A 175 -2.48 -8.14 2.04
CA ARG A 175 -3.33 -9.20 2.58
C ARG A 175 -3.28 -10.49 1.74
N MET A 176 -3.24 -10.38 0.42
CA MET A 176 -3.09 -11.55 -0.44
C MET A 176 -1.73 -12.23 -0.24
N VAL A 177 -0.65 -11.45 -0.17
CA VAL A 177 0.70 -11.94 0.11
C VAL A 177 0.75 -12.63 1.47
N GLU A 178 0.21 -12.01 2.52
CA GLU A 178 0.10 -12.63 3.85
C GLU A 178 -0.68 -13.94 3.81
N ARG A 179 -1.82 -13.98 3.10
CA ARG A 179 -2.58 -15.22 2.90
C ARG A 179 -1.76 -16.24 2.14
N PHE A 180 -1.10 -15.90 1.05
CA PHE A 180 -0.25 -16.87 0.32
C PHE A 180 0.87 -17.41 1.21
N HIS A 181 1.47 -16.59 2.07
CA HIS A 181 2.44 -17.04 3.07
C HIS A 181 1.82 -17.92 4.16
N GLU A 182 0.60 -17.63 4.61
CA GLU A 182 -0.14 -18.48 5.54
C GLU A 182 -0.49 -19.83 4.92
N TRP A 183 -0.99 -19.84 3.68
CA TRP A 183 -1.24 -21.05 2.91
C TRP A 183 0.04 -21.86 2.70
N ALA A 184 1.16 -21.21 2.39
CA ALA A 184 2.47 -21.87 2.31
C ALA A 184 2.92 -22.47 3.65
N ARG A 185 2.62 -21.83 4.79
CA ARG A 185 2.90 -22.37 6.13
C ARG A 185 2.01 -23.56 6.47
N LEU A 186 0.73 -23.53 6.11
CA LEU A 186 -0.20 -24.64 6.32
C LEU A 186 0.17 -25.85 5.44
N ASP A 187 0.59 -25.61 4.20
CA ASP A 187 1.14 -26.63 3.30
C ASP A 187 2.43 -27.24 3.89
N ALA A 188 3.30 -26.42 4.49
CA ALA A 188 4.48 -26.92 5.20
C ALA A 188 4.14 -27.79 6.42
N ALA A 189 3.13 -27.41 7.21
CA ALA A 189 2.72 -28.12 8.42
C ALA A 189 2.01 -29.46 8.15
N SER A 190 1.32 -29.59 7.01
CA SER A 190 0.60 -30.82 6.62
C SER A 190 1.50 -31.91 5.99
N GLY A 191 2.83 -31.72 6.00
CA GLY A 191 3.83 -32.68 5.51
C GLY A 191 4.59 -32.22 4.27
N GLY A 192 4.33 -31.00 3.78
CA GLY A 192 5.08 -30.33 2.71
C GLY A 192 6.30 -29.55 3.21
N ALA A 193 7.09 -30.12 4.13
CA ALA A 193 8.32 -29.49 4.61
C ALA A 193 9.41 -29.53 3.53
N ASP A 194 9.40 -28.52 2.65
CA ASP A 194 10.59 -28.06 1.98
C ASP A 194 10.84 -26.64 2.42
N GLN A 195 11.56 -26.52 3.52
CA GLN A 195 12.03 -25.26 4.07
C GLN A 195 12.71 -24.44 2.96
N ALA A 196 12.35 -23.16 2.91
CA ALA A 196 12.92 -22.16 2.02
C ALA A 196 14.42 -21.93 2.30
N LEU A 197 15.10 -21.60 1.20
CA LEU A 197 16.46 -21.10 1.03
C LEU A 197 16.90 -20.19 2.19
N GLY A 198 18.04 -20.53 2.81
CA GLY A 198 18.94 -19.48 3.29
C GLY A 198 19.49 -18.78 2.05
N GLU A 199 19.48 -17.45 2.04
CA GLU A 199 20.20 -16.68 1.04
C GLU A 199 21.69 -17.06 1.13
N ASP A 200 22.26 -17.53 0.02
CA ASP A 200 23.70 -17.67 -0.16
C ASP A 200 24.32 -16.26 -0.18
N SER A 201 24.53 -15.69 1.01
CA SER A 201 25.58 -14.72 1.25
C SER A 201 26.74 -15.46 1.90
N ASP A 202 27.69 -15.87 1.05
CA ASP A 202 29.15 -15.86 1.28
C ASP A 202 29.83 -17.00 0.51
N LEU A 203 30.00 -16.78 -0.79
CA LEU A 203 31.13 -17.34 -1.53
C LEU A 203 32.28 -16.32 -1.48
N GLN A 204 33.11 -16.40 -0.44
CA GLN A 204 34.53 -16.07 -0.56
C GLN A 204 35.37 -17.05 0.26
N ILE A 205 36.38 -17.57 -0.44
CA ILE A 205 37.52 -18.43 -0.06
C ILE A 205 37.27 -19.94 -0.13
#